data_AF-H0SE67-F1
#
_entry.id   AF-H0SE67-F1
#
_cell.length_a   1.000
_cell.length_b   1.000
_cell.length_c   1.000
_cell.angle_alpha   90.00
_cell.angle_beta   90.00
_cell.angle_gamma   90.00
#
_symmetry.space_group_name_H-M   'P 1'
#
loop_
_entity.id
_entity.type
_entity.pdbx_description
1 polymer ?
#
loop_
_entity_poly.entity_id
_entity_poly.type
_entity_poly.pdbx_seq_one_letter_code
_entity_poly.pdbx_strand_id
1 'polypeptide(L)'
;MTDNSIPNGSSDEFIVAGRSTSDTSHLTAFEDALKEIAGASIVARGGRPDQPHLVVNLTSRDAEQLKSRFGTALIIERNAKLSPF
;
A
#
# COMPACT_ATOMS: atom_id res chain seq x y z
N MET A 1 30.79 3.70 -15.97
CA MET A 1 29.37 4.11 -16.08
C MET A 1 28.56 2.83 -16.05
N THR A 2 28.05 2.44 -14.89
CA THR A 2 27.17 1.27 -14.75
C THR A 2 25.75 1.76 -14.77
N ASP A 3 25.06 1.46 -15.87
CA ASP A 3 23.65 1.71 -16.08
C ASP A 3 22.85 0.80 -15.14
N ASN A 4 22.43 1.35 -14.00
CA ASN A 4 21.59 0.63 -13.03
C ASN A 4 20.14 0.77 -13.45
N SER A 5 19.78 0.14 -14.57
CA SER A 5 18.40 -0.05 -15.01
C SER A 5 17.68 -0.92 -13.99
N ILE A 6 17.12 -0.29 -12.95
CA ILE A 6 16.08 -0.89 -12.12
C ILE A 6 14.98 -1.31 -13.09
N PRO A 7 14.54 -2.59 -13.11
CA PRO A 7 13.31 -2.91 -13.81
C PRO A 7 12.21 -2.20 -13.03
N ASN A 8 11.90 -0.97 -13.44
CA ASN A 8 10.77 -0.20 -12.96
C ASN A 8 9.52 -0.98 -13.41
N GLY A 9 9.17 -2.02 -12.65
CA GLY A 9 7.85 -2.59 -12.67
C GLY A 9 6.88 -1.43 -12.45
N SER A 10 5.91 -1.31 -13.34
CA SER A 10 4.92 -0.23 -13.27
C SER A 10 4.37 -0.16 -11.84
N SER A 11 4.49 1.02 -11.22
CA SER A 11 3.89 1.24 -9.91
C SER A 11 2.38 1.36 -10.10
N ASP A 12 1.64 0.60 -9.32
CA ASP A 12 0.19 0.65 -9.25
C ASP A 12 -0.22 1.29 -7.92
N GLU A 13 -1.40 1.91 -7.89
CA GLU A 13 -2.00 2.39 -6.65
C GLU A 13 -2.68 1.22 -5.92
N PHE A 14 -2.54 1.16 -4.59
CA PHE A 14 -3.16 0.16 -3.72
C PHE A 14 -3.90 0.85 -2.57
N ILE A 15 -5.07 0.33 -2.21
CA ILE A 15 -5.80 0.71 -0.99
C ILE A 15 -5.38 -0.24 0.13
N VAL A 16 -5.05 0.32 1.28
CA VAL A 16 -4.64 -0.39 2.49
C VAL A 16 -5.52 0.01 3.65
N ALA A 17 -6.24 -0.94 4.25
CA ALA A 17 -7.17 -0.68 5.35
C ALA A 17 -7.05 -1.77 6.42
N GLY A 18 -7.35 -1.43 7.68
CA GLY A 18 -7.48 -2.43 8.74
C GLY A 18 -8.68 -3.35 8.51
N ARG A 19 -8.52 -4.66 8.75
CA ARG A 19 -9.65 -5.61 8.80
C ARG A 19 -10.51 -5.40 10.04
N SER A 20 -9.92 -4.88 11.11
CA SER A 20 -10.61 -4.49 12.35
C SER A 20 -10.63 -2.97 12.47
N THR A 21 -11.79 -2.41 12.81
CA THR A 21 -11.99 -0.95 12.98
C THR A 21 -11.32 -0.41 14.24
N SER A 22 -11.06 -1.27 15.23
CA SER A 22 -10.50 -0.88 16.52
C SER A 22 -8.97 -0.94 16.59
N ASP A 23 -8.31 -1.51 15.57
CA ASP A 23 -6.87 -1.74 15.60
C ASP A 23 -6.16 -1.05 14.42
N THR A 24 -5.71 0.18 14.68
CA THR A 24 -4.94 1.00 13.74
C THR A 24 -3.44 0.76 13.85
N SER A 25 -2.97 -0.03 14.81
CA SER A 25 -1.53 -0.27 15.04
C SER A 25 -0.87 -0.93 13.83
N HIS A 26 -1.60 -1.81 13.15
CA HIS A 26 -1.15 -2.46 11.92
C HIS A 26 -1.01 -1.49 10.75
N LEU A 27 -1.84 -0.44 10.65
CA LEU A 27 -1.69 0.59 9.63
C LEU A 27 -0.44 1.43 9.89
N THR A 28 -0.16 1.79 11.15
CA THR A 28 1.09 2.49 11.50
C THR A 28 2.32 1.63 11.18
N ALA A 29 2.32 0.36 11.57
CA ALA A 29 3.40 -0.57 11.24
C ALA A 29 3.58 -0.76 9.72
N PHE A 30 2.49 -0.72 8.96
CA PHE A 30 2.53 -0.73 7.50
C PHE A 30 3.19 0.53 6.94
N GLU A 31 2.87 1.73 7.45
CA GLU A 31 3.50 2.98 7.02
C GLU A 31 5.02 2.96 7.25
N ASP A 32 5.47 2.38 8.36
CA ASP A 32 6.91 2.25 8.62
C ASP A 32 7.58 1.27 7.67
N ALA A 33 6.97 0.11 7.40
CA ALA A 33 7.45 -0.83 6.40
C ALA A 33 7.48 -0.22 4.98
N LEU A 34 6.54 0.68 4.67
CA LEU A 34 6.48 1.37 3.38
C LEU A 34 7.70 2.26 3.15
N LYS A 35 8.22 2.92 4.19
CA LYS A 35 9.40 3.80 4.11
C LYS A 35 10.69 3.05 3.74
N GLU A 36 10.74 1.75 3.98
CA GLU A 36 11.89 0.90 3.65
C GLU A 36 11.91 0.49 2.17
N ILE A 37 10.82 0.72 1.42
CA ILE A 37 10.68 0.30 0.02
C ILE A 37 11.01 1.49 -0.89
N ALA A 38 12.07 1.35 -1.67
CA ALA A 38 12.48 2.38 -2.62
C ALA A 38 11.40 2.62 -3.68
N GLY A 39 10.96 3.87 -3.83
CA GLY A 39 9.93 4.26 -4.79
C GLY A 39 8.49 4.07 -4.30
N ALA A 40 8.27 3.49 -3.11
CA ALA A 40 6.96 3.46 -2.49
C ALA A 40 6.58 4.83 -1.91
N SER A 41 5.30 5.17 -1.93
CA SER A 41 4.82 6.43 -1.37
C SER A 41 3.36 6.35 -0.93
N ILE A 42 2.97 7.18 0.04
CA ILE A 42 1.57 7.39 0.39
C ILE A 42 1.03 8.47 -0.56
N VAL A 43 0.03 8.11 -1.36
CA VAL A 43 -0.66 9.01 -2.30
C VAL A 43 -1.74 9.79 -1.58
N ALA A 44 -2.54 9.11 -0.75
CA ALA A 44 -3.63 9.73 -0.01
C ALA A 44 -3.88 9.01 1.33
N ARG A 45 -4.44 9.77 2.28
CA ARG A 45 -5.00 9.23 3.52
C ARG A 45 -6.50 9.47 3.46
N GLY A 46 -7.28 8.43 3.71
CA GLY A 46 -8.73 8.48 3.57
C GLY A 46 -9.44 7.57 4.55
N GLY A 47 -10.73 7.38 4.32
CA GLY A 47 -11.58 6.54 5.16
C GLY A 47 -12.34 7.34 6.20
N ARG A 48 -13.09 6.61 7.03
CA ARG A 48 -13.83 7.21 8.14
C ARG A 48 -12.92 7.26 9.38
N PRO A 49 -13.20 8.13 10.37
CA PRO A 49 -12.40 8.19 11.59
C PRO A 49 -12.27 6.84 12.32
N ASP A 50 -13.31 6.01 12.26
CA ASP A 50 -13.38 4.65 12.82
C ASP A 50 -12.89 3.56 11.86
N GLN A 51 -12.59 3.90 10.61
CA GLN A 51 -12.06 2.99 9.61
C GLN A 51 -11.12 3.73 8.63
N PRO A 52 -9.91 4.09 9.09
CA PRO A 52 -8.93 4.75 8.25
C PRO A 52 -8.39 3.80 7.17
N HIS A 53 -8.03 4.35 6.02
CA HIS A 53 -7.29 3.67 4.99
C HIS A 53 -6.22 4.57 4.36
N LEU A 54 -5.25 3.94 3.72
CA LEU A 54 -4.19 4.59 2.96
C LEU A 54 -4.34 4.22 1.49
N VAL A 55 -4.03 5.16 0.61
CA VAL A 55 -3.75 4.88 -0.79
C VAL A 55 -2.24 5.02 -0.98
N VAL A 56 -1.59 3.98 -1.48
CA VAL A 56 -0.14 3.92 -1.64
C VAL A 56 0.24 3.53 -3.05
N ASN A 57 1.40 4.00 -3.51
CA ASN A 57 2.00 3.59 -4.77
C ASN A 57 3.04 2.50 -4.49
N LEU A 58 2.91 1.34 -5.15
CA LEU A 58 3.76 0.18 -4.95
C LEU A 58 3.97 -0.57 -6.27
N THR A 59 5.10 -1.26 -6.41
CA THR A 59 5.18 -2.30 -7.44
C THR A 59 4.31 -3.50 -7.03
N SER A 60 3.86 -4.29 -8.01
CA SER A 60 3.12 -5.51 -7.70
C SER A 60 3.90 -6.48 -6.81
N ARG A 61 5.23 -6.55 -6.98
CA ARG A 61 6.08 -7.41 -6.17
C ARG A 61 6.08 -6.99 -4.70
N ASP A 62 6.23 -5.69 -4.45
CA ASP A 62 6.28 -5.15 -3.09
C ASP A 62 4.90 -5.26 -2.42
N ALA A 63 3.83 -5.04 -3.18
CA ALA A 63 2.47 -5.25 -2.68
C ALA A 63 2.22 -6.71 -2.25
N GLU A 64 2.69 -7.71 -3.01
CA GLU A 64 2.58 -9.12 -2.62
C GLU A 64 3.45 -9.45 -1.39
N GLN A 65 4.64 -8.85 -1.26
CA GLN A 65 5.44 -9.00 -0.04
C GLN A 65 4.75 -8.43 1.20
N LEU A 66 4.18 -7.22 1.07
CA LEU A 66 3.44 -6.58 2.16
C LEU A 66 2.14 -7.34 2.49
N LYS A 67 1.43 -7.88 1.48
CA LYS A 67 0.29 -8.80 1.68
C LYS A 67 0.69 -10.04 2.47
N SER A 68 1.83 -10.65 2.15
CA SER A 68 2.30 -11.82 2.91
C SER A 68 2.60 -11.48 4.37
N ARG A 69 3.06 -10.25 4.66
CA ARG A 69 3.40 -9.81 6.03
C ARG A 69 2.18 -9.37 6.83
N PHE A 70 1.25 -8.66 6.20
CA PHE A 70 0.15 -7.97 6.88
C PHE A 70 -1.24 -8.48 6.52
N GLY A 71 -1.40 -9.37 5.55
CA GLY A 71 -2.71 -9.73 4.95
C GLY A 71 -3.73 -10.36 5.89
N THR A 72 -3.28 -10.86 7.05
CA THR A 72 -4.16 -11.34 8.14
C THR A 72 -4.81 -10.20 8.93
N ALA A 73 -4.16 -9.04 9.02
CA ALA A 73 -4.62 -7.87 9.77
C ALA A 73 -5.09 -6.72 8.87
N LEU A 74 -4.51 -6.60 7.68
CA LEU A 74 -4.80 -5.56 6.70
C LEU A 74 -5.43 -6.14 5.44
N ILE A 75 -6.27 -5.33 4.82
CA ILE A 75 -6.74 -5.46 3.44
C ILE A 75 -5.76 -4.64 2.60
N ILE A 76 -5.11 -5.26 1.62
CA ILE A 76 -4.21 -4.58 0.67
C ILE A 76 -4.69 -4.98 -0.72
N GLU A 77 -5.31 -4.06 -1.45
CA GLU A 77 -5.92 -4.35 -2.75
C GLU A 77 -5.53 -3.30 -3.78
N ARG A 78 -5.48 -3.68 -5.06
CA ARG A 78 -5.24 -2.69 -6.13
C ARG A 78 -6.35 -1.64 -6.13
N ASN A 79 -5.96 -0.37 -6.13
CA ASN A 79 -6.87 0.77 -6.27
C ASN A 79 -7.28 0.92 -7.74
N ALA A 80 -8.24 0.10 -8.18
CA ALA A 80 -8.80 0.24 -9.52
C ALA A 80 -9.59 1.56 -9.62
N LYS A 81 -9.12 2.49 -10.44
CA LYS A 81 -9.90 3.69 -10.78
C LYS A 81 -11.16 3.26 -11.51
N LEU A 82 -12.31 3.51 -10.90
CA LEU A 82 -13.60 3.37 -11.58
C LEU A 82 -13.70 4.50 -12.61
N SER A 83 -13.68 4.14 -13.89
CA SER A 83 -14.01 5.07 -14.96
C SER A 83 -15.52 5.30 -14.95
N PRO A 84 -16.01 6.56 -14.84
CA PRO A 84 -17.41 6.84 -15.10
C PRO A 84 -17.68 6.50 -16.57
N PHE A 85 -18.66 5.63 -16.79
CA PHE A 85 -19.08 5.14 -18.11
C PHE A 85 -19.65 6.28 -18.96
#